data_AF-A0A7L5BRK4-F1
#
_entry.id   AF-A0A7L5BRK4-F1
#
_cell.length_a   1.000
_cell.length_b   1.000
_cell.length_c   1.000
_cell.angle_alpha   90.00
_cell.angle_beta   90.00
_cell.angle_gamma   90.00
#
_symmetry.space_group_name_H-M   'P 1'
#
loop_
_entity.id
_entity.type
_entity.pdbx_description
1 polymer ?
#
loop_
_entity_poly.entity_id
_entity_poly.type
_entity_poly.pdbx_seq_one_letter_code
_entity_poly.pdbx_strand_id
1 'polypeptide(L)'
;MDPAFIKECADPGLKPAIVEQFVSAVGSGDPLAITVKSGGRLILVPKPKNPDEAMEVVRQYVGQAVVRVGVTQFPAGVGIKDVSELGPELVEPCGNLRMGSAMFVKILRIVSKWYGNPTNAEVFPQVFDDAVYAWNTGQFEGQAVFQAEDPGGAIAEQGDRAKAVEPGPADETPSESEAVPSTEKEAGTAGIRIDLSRISGQK
;
A
#
# COMPACT_ATOMS: atom_id res chain seq x y z
N MET A 1 4.49 7.17 14.01
CA MET A 1 5.18 8.35 13.44
C MET A 1 4.16 9.49 13.43
N ASP A 2 4.55 10.72 13.73
CA ASP A 2 3.55 11.79 13.84
C ASP A 2 3.05 12.27 12.45
N PRO A 3 1.79 12.71 12.33
CA PRO A 3 1.22 13.14 11.05
C PRO A 3 1.91 14.35 10.41
N ALA A 4 2.50 15.24 11.22
CA ALA A 4 3.17 16.44 10.70
C ALA A 4 4.46 16.06 9.97
N PHE A 5 5.25 15.16 10.57
CA PHE A 5 6.43 14.57 9.94
C PHE A 5 6.09 13.82 8.65
N ILE A 6 5.03 12.99 8.67
CA ILE A 6 4.58 12.30 7.45
C ILE A 6 4.24 13.30 6.34
N LYS A 7 3.49 14.35 6.67
CA LYS A 7 3.10 15.39 5.71
C LYS A 7 4.31 16.14 5.14
N GLU A 8 5.35 16.37 5.93
CA GLU A 8 6.56 17.08 5.51
C GLU A 8 7.49 16.23 4.64
N CYS A 9 7.62 14.95 4.96
CA CYS A 9 8.68 14.10 4.42
C CYS A 9 8.20 13.12 3.35
N ALA A 10 6.94 12.67 3.40
CA ALA A 10 6.44 11.66 2.48
C ALA A 10 6.33 12.16 1.04
N ASP A 11 6.33 11.21 0.10
CA ASP A 11 6.09 11.49 -1.30
C ASP A 11 4.69 12.11 -1.50
N PRO A 12 4.59 13.23 -2.23
CA PRO A 12 3.32 13.93 -2.43
C PRO A 12 2.32 13.14 -3.29
N GLY A 13 2.75 12.08 -3.96
CA GLY A 13 1.90 11.15 -4.69
C GLY A 13 1.01 10.28 -3.80
N LEU A 14 1.22 10.28 -2.48
CA LEU A 14 0.35 9.61 -1.50
C LEU A 14 -0.25 10.60 -0.50
N LYS A 15 -1.53 10.40 -0.21
CA LYS A 15 -2.17 11.05 0.94
C LYS A 15 -1.46 10.59 2.24
N PRO A 16 -1.24 11.50 3.20
CA PRO A 16 -0.58 11.16 4.47
C PRO A 16 -1.19 9.96 5.22
N ALA A 17 -2.52 9.78 5.15
CA ALA A 17 -3.20 8.66 5.79
C ALA A 17 -2.77 7.28 5.23
N ILE A 18 -2.50 7.19 3.91
CA ILE A 18 -2.00 5.95 3.30
C ILE A 18 -0.58 5.68 3.74
N VAL A 19 0.25 6.74 3.81
CA VAL A 19 1.65 6.63 4.24
C VAL A 19 1.72 6.17 5.69
N GLU A 20 0.82 6.67 6.54
CA GLU A 20 0.69 6.22 7.93
C GLU A 20 0.32 4.73 8.02
N GLN A 21 -0.67 4.28 7.23
CA GLN A 21 -1.04 2.86 7.14
C GLN A 21 0.13 2.01 6.64
N PHE A 22 0.84 2.49 5.62
CA PHE A 22 1.99 1.81 5.02
C PHE A 22 3.12 1.62 6.04
N VAL A 23 3.56 2.71 6.69
CA VAL A 23 4.62 2.67 7.72
C VAL A 23 4.19 1.78 8.89
N SER A 24 2.91 1.78 9.26
CA SER A 24 2.41 0.91 10.32
C SER A 24 2.44 -0.57 9.92
N ALA A 25 2.23 -0.88 8.64
CA ALA A 25 2.21 -2.25 8.13
C ALA A 25 3.60 -2.85 7.86
N VAL A 26 4.58 -2.03 7.45
CA VAL A 26 5.90 -2.53 7.00
C VAL A 26 7.06 -2.05 7.88
N GLY A 27 6.84 -1.01 8.68
CA GLY A 27 7.89 -0.28 9.36
C GLY A 27 8.29 -0.88 10.70
N SER A 28 9.55 -0.66 11.06
CA SER A 28 10.12 -1.04 12.38
C SER A 28 9.82 0.00 13.48
N GLY A 29 9.38 1.20 13.10
CA GLY A 29 9.33 2.39 13.97
C GLY A 29 10.71 2.96 14.33
N ASP A 30 11.80 2.28 13.96
CA ASP A 30 13.18 2.63 14.26
C ASP A 30 13.92 3.00 12.96
N PRO A 31 14.36 4.27 12.79
CA PRO A 31 15.07 4.72 11.60
C PRO A 31 16.38 3.99 11.31
N LEU A 32 17.01 3.38 12.32
CA LEU A 32 18.25 2.63 12.18
C LEU A 32 18.04 1.12 12.09
N ALA A 33 16.78 0.67 12.00
CA ALA A 33 16.48 -0.75 11.87
C ALA A 33 17.05 -1.32 10.56
N ILE A 34 17.77 -2.44 10.68
CA ILE A 34 18.29 -3.18 9.53
C ILE A 34 17.83 -4.62 9.64
N THR A 35 17.21 -5.11 8.57
CA THR A 35 16.88 -6.52 8.40
C THR A 35 17.70 -7.08 7.25
N VAL A 36 18.46 -8.14 7.51
CA VAL A 36 19.26 -8.83 6.50
C VAL A 36 18.69 -10.24 6.28
N LYS A 37 18.36 -10.59 5.04
CA LYS A 37 17.90 -11.93 4.67
C LYS A 37 18.74 -12.51 3.53
N SER A 38 19.25 -13.73 3.71
CA SER A 38 19.94 -14.48 2.66
C SER A 38 19.32 -15.87 2.51
N GLY A 39 18.99 -16.27 1.27
CA GLY A 39 18.30 -17.54 1.00
C GLY A 39 16.99 -17.72 1.79
N GLY A 40 16.26 -16.63 2.04
CA GLY A 40 15.03 -16.64 2.83
C GLY A 40 15.21 -16.68 4.35
N ARG A 41 16.45 -16.77 4.85
CA ARG A 41 16.75 -16.84 6.29
C ARG A 41 17.20 -15.48 6.82
N LEU A 42 16.74 -15.13 8.02
CA LEU A 42 17.16 -13.92 8.73
C LEU A 42 18.60 -14.07 9.24
N ILE A 43 19.44 -13.08 8.95
CA ILE A 43 20.78 -12.93 9.52
C ILE A 43 20.67 -11.92 10.66
N LEU A 44 21.08 -12.34 11.86
CA LEU A 44 21.13 -11.44 13.01
C LEU A 44 22.36 -10.52 12.87
N VAL A 45 22.10 -9.23 12.80
CA VAL A 45 23.12 -8.18 12.82
C VAL A 45 23.03 -7.42 14.15
N PRO A 46 24.16 -6.93 14.70
CA PRO A 46 24.12 -6.06 15.87
C PRO A 46 23.22 -4.84 15.60
N LYS A 47 22.39 -4.47 16.57
CA LYS A 47 21.55 -3.28 16.45
C LYS A 47 22.44 -2.03 16.35
N PRO A 48 22.39 -1.26 15.25
CA PRO A 48 23.17 -0.04 15.13
C PRO A 48 22.75 1.00 16.16
N LYS A 49 23.73 1.76 16.66
CA LYS A 49 23.49 2.83 17.64
C LYS A 49 23.43 4.21 17.00
N ASN A 50 23.95 4.34 15.78
CA ASN A 50 24.03 5.59 15.04
C ASN A 50 23.95 5.32 13.53
N PRO A 51 23.73 6.36 12.71
CA PRO A 51 23.64 6.24 11.25
C PRO A 51 24.88 5.61 10.60
N ASP A 52 26.08 5.89 11.10
CA ASP A 52 27.32 5.38 10.51
C ASP A 52 27.45 3.87 10.67
N GLU A 53 27.21 3.36 11.89
CA GLU A 53 27.15 1.91 12.18
C GLU A 53 26.06 1.22 11.33
N ALA A 54 24.92 1.88 11.15
CA ALA A 54 23.84 1.34 10.33
C ALA A 54 24.30 1.21 8.86
N MET A 55 24.90 2.27 8.32
CA MET A 55 25.39 2.26 6.94
C MET A 55 26.56 1.30 6.73
N GLU A 56 27.40 1.04 7.73
CA GLU A 56 28.43 0.00 7.68
C GLU A 56 27.80 -1.39 7.48
N VAL A 57 26.78 -1.74 8.27
CA VAL A 57 26.04 -3.00 8.10
C VAL A 57 25.37 -3.06 6.73
N VAL A 58 24.74 -1.98 6.26
CA VAL A 58 24.12 -1.97 4.92
C VAL A 58 25.17 -2.28 3.84
N ARG A 59 26.31 -1.57 3.83
CA ARG A 59 27.38 -1.77 2.84
C ARG A 59 27.99 -3.16 2.87
N GLN A 60 28.04 -3.79 4.05
CA GLN A 60 28.57 -5.15 4.20
C GLN A 60 27.71 -6.20 3.47
N TYR A 61 26.39 -6.04 3.46
CA TYR A 61 25.46 -7.08 3.00
C TYR A 61 24.80 -6.80 1.65
N VAL A 62 24.75 -5.54 1.21
CA VAL A 62 24.21 -5.20 -0.12
C VAL A 62 25.01 -5.93 -1.21
N GLY A 63 24.29 -6.48 -2.19
CA GLY A 63 24.85 -7.31 -3.26
C GLY A 63 25.01 -8.80 -2.91
N GLN A 64 24.96 -9.17 -1.62
CA GLN A 64 25.08 -10.55 -1.15
C GLN A 64 23.78 -11.08 -0.51
N ALA A 65 22.95 -10.16 0.00
CA ALA A 65 21.72 -10.46 0.70
C ALA A 65 20.65 -9.39 0.42
N VAL A 66 19.40 -9.70 0.79
CA VAL A 66 18.32 -8.72 0.82
C VAL A 66 18.47 -7.90 2.09
N VAL A 67 18.73 -6.61 1.94
CA VAL A 67 18.89 -5.65 3.04
C VAL A 67 17.73 -4.67 3.03
N ARG A 68 17.00 -4.59 4.15
CA ARG A 68 15.87 -3.69 4.37
C ARG A 68 16.22 -2.69 5.47
N VAL A 69 15.96 -1.41 5.24
CA VAL A 69 16.50 -0.32 6.06
C VAL A 69 15.41 0.66 6.53
N GLY A 70 15.50 1.03 7.79
CA GLY A 70 14.79 2.16 8.39
C GLY A 70 13.29 1.98 8.54
N VAL A 71 12.61 3.12 8.69
CA VAL A 71 11.18 3.21 9.04
C VAL A 71 10.25 2.62 7.98
N THR A 72 10.67 2.58 6.72
CA THR A 72 9.89 1.97 5.63
C THR A 72 10.38 0.57 5.25
N GLN A 73 11.45 0.07 5.89
CA GLN A 73 12.15 -1.14 5.47
C GLN A 73 12.50 -1.07 3.97
N PHE A 74 13.05 0.07 3.54
CA PHE A 74 13.44 0.31 2.15
C PHE A 74 14.47 -0.72 1.68
N PRO A 75 14.32 -1.33 0.49
CA PRO A 75 15.28 -2.29 -0.04
C PRO A 75 16.54 -1.58 -0.56
N ALA A 76 17.63 -1.60 0.22
CA ALA A 76 18.82 -0.77 -0.03
C ALA A 76 19.53 -1.05 -1.37
N GLY A 77 19.42 -2.26 -1.92
CA GLY A 77 20.04 -2.63 -3.20
C GLY A 77 19.26 -2.20 -4.44
N VAL A 78 18.10 -1.55 -4.30
CA VAL A 78 17.26 -1.18 -5.45
C VAL A 78 17.75 0.11 -6.07
N GLY A 79 17.93 0.10 -7.39
CA GLY A 79 18.24 1.30 -8.18
C GLY A 79 19.72 1.69 -8.25
N ILE A 80 20.59 0.99 -7.51
CA ILE A 80 22.05 1.22 -7.51
C ILE A 80 22.79 0.18 -8.33
N LYS A 81 23.92 0.56 -8.94
CA LYS A 81 24.83 -0.39 -9.62
C LYS A 81 26.01 -0.77 -8.76
N ASP A 82 26.46 0.16 -7.91
CA ASP A 82 27.58 -0.03 -7.00
C ASP A 82 27.23 0.40 -5.56
N VAL A 83 27.89 -0.23 -4.58
CA VAL A 83 27.70 0.04 -3.14
C VAL A 83 28.09 1.48 -2.77
N SER A 84 28.97 2.12 -3.53
CA SER A 84 29.34 3.53 -3.33
C SER A 84 28.21 4.52 -3.65
N GLU A 85 27.16 4.09 -4.37
CA GLU A 85 25.97 4.91 -4.63
C GLU A 85 25.00 4.95 -3.44
N LEU A 86 25.22 4.13 -2.40
CA LEU A 86 24.40 4.14 -1.19
C LEU A 86 24.58 5.45 -0.41
N GLY A 87 23.55 6.28 -0.41
CA GLY A 87 23.53 7.54 0.32
C GLY A 87 23.02 7.44 1.76
N PRO A 88 23.31 8.46 2.59
CA PRO A 88 22.90 8.53 4.00
C PRO A 88 21.39 8.62 4.19
N GLU A 89 20.64 9.02 3.16
CA GLU A 89 19.18 9.11 3.17
C GLU A 89 18.47 7.79 3.50
N LEU A 90 19.15 6.64 3.33
CA LEU A 90 18.62 5.33 3.70
C LEU A 90 18.34 5.19 5.19
N VAL A 91 19.12 5.87 6.04
CA VAL A 91 19.03 5.81 7.50
C VAL A 91 18.58 7.15 8.11
N GLU A 92 18.50 8.20 7.29
CA GLU A 92 17.90 9.47 7.67
C GLU A 92 16.36 9.33 7.65
N PRO A 93 15.65 9.62 8.75
CA PRO A 93 14.22 9.36 8.86
C PRO A 93 13.37 9.94 7.72
N CYS A 94 13.61 11.19 7.33
CA CYS A 94 12.83 11.90 6.32
C CYS A 94 13.13 11.37 4.91
N GLY A 95 14.41 11.16 4.61
CA GLY A 95 14.89 10.56 3.37
C GLY A 95 14.35 9.15 3.17
N ASN A 96 14.43 8.30 4.20
CA ASN A 96 13.91 6.94 4.14
C ASN A 96 12.39 6.94 3.92
N LEU A 97 11.66 7.81 4.62
CA LEU A 97 10.21 7.94 4.42
C LEU A 97 9.87 8.39 2.99
N ARG A 98 10.57 9.39 2.47
CA ARG A 98 10.38 9.90 1.11
C ARG A 98 10.61 8.82 0.07
N MET A 99 11.75 8.13 0.15
CA MET A 99 12.09 7.05 -0.78
C MET A 99 11.12 5.88 -0.68
N GLY A 100 10.75 5.47 0.54
CA GLY A 100 9.83 4.36 0.75
C GLY A 100 8.43 4.65 0.24
N SER A 101 7.87 5.81 0.56
CA SER A 101 6.55 6.23 0.07
C SER A 101 6.52 6.43 -1.46
N ALA A 102 7.58 6.99 -2.06
CA ALA A 102 7.71 7.12 -3.52
C ALA A 102 7.74 5.75 -4.22
N MET A 103 8.44 4.77 -3.65
CA MET A 103 8.44 3.41 -4.19
C MET A 103 7.10 2.70 -3.92
N PHE A 104 6.47 2.95 -2.77
CA PHE A 104 5.19 2.34 -2.42
C PHE A 104 4.04 2.85 -3.30
N VAL A 105 4.02 4.14 -3.68
CA VAL A 105 3.00 4.64 -4.62
C VAL A 105 3.12 3.97 -5.98
N LYS A 106 4.34 3.73 -6.47
CA LYS A 106 4.55 2.92 -7.68
C LYS A 106 3.94 1.53 -7.53
N ILE A 107 4.18 0.86 -6.41
CA ILE A 107 3.67 -0.48 -6.16
C ILE A 107 2.13 -0.47 -6.08
N LEU A 108 1.54 0.51 -5.42
CA LEU A 108 0.09 0.71 -5.41
C LEU A 108 -0.48 0.89 -6.82
N ARG A 109 0.20 1.65 -7.70
CA ARG A 109 -0.24 1.80 -9.09
C ARG A 109 -0.11 0.49 -9.88
N ILE A 110 0.94 -0.30 -9.65
CA ILE A 110 1.10 -1.62 -10.26
C ILE A 110 -0.04 -2.55 -9.86
N VAL A 111 -0.33 -2.65 -8.56
CA VAL A 111 -1.41 -3.51 -8.04
C VAL A 111 -2.77 -2.99 -8.52
N SER A 112 -3.04 -1.69 -8.39
CA SER A 112 -4.29 -1.07 -8.86
C SER A 112 -4.54 -1.32 -10.34
N LYS A 113 -3.51 -1.21 -11.19
CA LYS A 113 -3.62 -1.52 -12.63
C LYS A 113 -4.03 -2.97 -12.88
N TRP A 114 -3.50 -3.91 -12.10
CA TRP A 114 -3.89 -5.32 -12.21
C TRP A 114 -5.36 -5.54 -11.83
N TYR A 115 -5.85 -4.82 -10.83
CA TYR A 115 -7.27 -4.77 -10.46
C TYR A 115 -8.17 -3.99 -11.44
N GLY A 116 -7.63 -3.48 -12.55
CA GLY A 116 -8.38 -2.69 -13.54
C GLY A 116 -8.58 -1.22 -13.16
N ASN A 117 -7.73 -0.65 -12.31
CA ASN A 117 -7.80 0.72 -11.78
C ASN A 117 -9.17 1.02 -11.14
N PRO A 118 -9.57 0.26 -10.10
CA PRO A 118 -10.87 0.43 -9.47
C PRO A 118 -11.02 1.84 -8.91
N THR A 119 -12.18 2.46 -9.15
CA THR A 119 -12.54 3.77 -8.58
C THR A 119 -13.41 3.64 -7.34
N ASN A 120 -13.92 2.43 -7.05
CA ASN A 120 -14.69 2.17 -5.85
C ASN A 120 -13.76 2.05 -4.63
N ALA A 121 -13.96 2.93 -3.66
CA ALA A 121 -13.31 2.94 -2.36
C ALA A 121 -13.35 1.60 -1.60
N GLU A 122 -14.37 0.78 -1.82
CA GLU A 122 -14.55 -0.52 -1.15
C GLU A 122 -13.50 -1.56 -1.57
N VAL A 123 -12.90 -1.39 -2.76
CA VAL A 123 -11.86 -2.29 -3.29
C VAL A 123 -10.47 -1.89 -2.77
N PHE A 124 -10.30 -0.63 -2.35
CA PHE A 124 -9.01 -0.09 -1.94
C PHE A 124 -8.31 -0.88 -0.82
N PRO A 125 -8.98 -1.36 0.25
CA PRO A 125 -8.33 -2.13 1.29
C PRO A 125 -7.60 -3.38 0.76
N GLN A 126 -8.22 -4.12 -0.17
CA GLN A 126 -7.59 -5.28 -0.78
C GLN A 126 -6.39 -4.89 -1.65
N VAL A 127 -6.53 -3.83 -2.45
CA VAL A 127 -5.42 -3.29 -3.27
C VAL A 127 -4.24 -2.86 -2.39
N PHE A 128 -4.53 -2.23 -1.26
CA PHE A 128 -3.53 -1.80 -0.30
C PHE A 128 -2.82 -2.99 0.35
N ASP A 129 -3.56 -4.00 0.82
CA ASP A 129 -3.00 -5.20 1.44
C ASP A 129 -2.09 -5.97 0.48
N ASP A 130 -2.51 -6.12 -0.79
CA ASP A 130 -1.70 -6.74 -1.83
C ASP A 130 -0.47 -5.90 -2.18
N ALA A 131 -0.57 -4.57 -2.14
CA ALA A 131 0.59 -3.69 -2.30
C ALA A 131 1.57 -3.80 -1.14
N VAL A 132 1.10 -3.95 0.10
CA VAL A 132 1.94 -4.24 1.28
C VAL A 132 2.61 -5.61 1.15
N TYR A 133 1.88 -6.63 0.70
CA TYR A 133 2.46 -7.94 0.41
C TYR A 133 3.55 -7.86 -0.66
N ALA A 134 3.27 -7.14 -1.75
CA ALA A 134 4.23 -6.88 -2.81
C ALA A 134 5.47 -6.10 -2.34
N TRP A 135 5.28 -5.12 -1.45
CA TRP A 135 6.38 -4.41 -0.79
C TRP A 135 7.27 -5.37 0.03
N ASN A 136 6.67 -6.24 0.83
CA ASN A 136 7.41 -7.13 1.71
C ASN A 136 8.20 -8.20 0.95
N THR A 137 7.59 -8.77 -0.11
CA THR A 137 8.18 -9.86 -0.90
C THR A 137 9.03 -9.37 -2.06
N GLY A 138 8.79 -8.15 -2.54
CA GLY A 138 9.36 -7.64 -3.79
C GLY A 138 8.73 -8.25 -5.04
N GLN A 139 7.59 -8.95 -4.91
CA GLN A 139 6.93 -9.68 -5.98
C GLN A 139 5.42 -9.45 -5.98
N PHE A 140 4.84 -9.33 -7.18
CA PHE A 140 3.39 -9.31 -7.37
C PHE A 140 3.08 -9.95 -8.72
N GLU A 141 2.24 -11.00 -8.75
CA GLU A 141 1.81 -11.66 -9.99
C GLU A 141 2.98 -12.07 -10.92
N GLY A 142 4.08 -12.56 -10.33
CA GLY A 142 5.29 -12.96 -11.05
C GLY A 142 6.21 -11.81 -11.50
N GLN A 143 5.87 -10.56 -11.17
CA GLN A 143 6.64 -9.37 -11.50
C GLN A 143 7.44 -8.84 -10.30
N ALA A 144 8.72 -8.55 -10.53
CA ALA A 144 9.60 -7.92 -9.54
C ALA A 144 9.28 -6.41 -9.41
N VAL A 145 8.51 -6.04 -8.39
CA VAL A 145 7.90 -4.70 -8.31
C VAL A 145 8.89 -3.56 -8.10
N PHE A 146 10.06 -3.83 -7.54
CA PHE A 146 11.09 -2.82 -7.34
C PHE A 146 11.78 -2.40 -8.65
N GLN A 147 11.91 -3.32 -9.60
CA GLN A 147 12.51 -3.09 -10.92
C GLN A 147 11.47 -2.77 -12.00
N ALA A 148 10.20 -3.04 -11.72
CA ALA A 148 9.11 -2.72 -12.62
C ALA A 148 8.99 -1.21 -12.90
N GLU A 149 8.55 -0.91 -14.13
CA GLU A 149 8.16 0.43 -14.55
C GLU A 149 6.91 0.89 -13.80
N ASP A 150 6.86 2.18 -13.47
CA ASP A 150 5.68 2.80 -12.87
C ASP A 150 4.60 3.00 -13.96
N PRO A 151 3.41 2.37 -13.86
CA PRO A 151 2.35 2.61 -14.82
C PRO A 151 1.75 4.02 -14.74
N GLY A 152 2.09 4.81 -13.71
CA GLY A 152 1.59 6.15 -13.50
C GLY A 152 0.11 6.19 -13.14
N GLY A 153 -0.47 7.39 -13.15
CA GLY A 153 -1.88 7.62 -12.81
C GLY A 153 -2.13 7.92 -11.34
N ALA A 154 -3.32 8.42 -11.05
CA ALA A 154 -3.77 8.69 -9.69
C ALA A 154 -4.25 7.39 -9.03
N ILE A 155 -4.01 7.25 -7.72
CA ILE A 155 -4.67 6.21 -6.93
C ILE A 155 -6.08 6.70 -6.58
N ALA A 156 -7.10 5.98 -7.02
CA ALA A 156 -8.47 6.25 -6.62
C ALA A 156 -8.73 5.59 -5.25
N GLU A 157 -9.03 6.38 -4.24
CA GLU A 157 -9.12 5.91 -2.85
C GLU A 157 -10.38 6.39 -2.14
N GLN A 158 -10.60 5.81 -0.95
CA GLN A 158 -11.63 6.13 0.04
C GLN A 158 -12.24 7.53 -0.12
N GLY A 159 -13.38 7.54 -0.84
CA GLY A 159 -14.37 8.59 -0.83
C GLY A 159 -13.85 10.02 -0.87
N ASP A 160 -13.30 10.45 -2.01
CA ASP A 160 -13.49 11.86 -2.43
C ASP A 160 -14.97 12.06 -2.83
N ARG A 161 -15.88 11.85 -1.88
CA ARG A 161 -17.31 12.22 -2.02
C ARG A 161 -17.55 13.69 -1.67
N ALA A 162 -16.49 14.48 -1.59
CA ALA A 162 -16.54 15.90 -1.29
C ALA A 162 -15.81 16.70 -2.38
N LYS A 163 -16.25 16.55 -3.64
CA LYS A 163 -16.19 17.59 -4.70
C LYS A 163 -16.73 17.04 -6.02
N ALA A 164 -18.06 17.11 -6.19
CA ALA A 164 -18.73 17.33 -7.47
C ALA A 164 -20.26 17.36 -7.27
N VAL A 165 -20.76 18.39 -6.59
CA VAL A 165 -22.06 18.97 -6.97
C VAL A 165 -21.84 20.48 -6.90
N GLU A 166 -21.45 21.07 -8.02
CA GLU A 166 -21.70 22.49 -8.21
C GLU A 166 -23.23 22.67 -8.24
N PRO A 167 -23.82 23.56 -7.41
CA PRO A 167 -25.22 23.91 -7.59
C PRO A 167 -25.30 24.76 -8.87
N GLY A 168 -25.66 24.13 -9.98
CA GLY A 168 -26.12 24.83 -11.17
C GLY A 168 -27.32 25.72 -10.82
N PRO A 169 -27.47 26.88 -11.48
CA PRO A 169 -28.42 27.89 -11.05
C PRO A 169 -29.85 27.38 -11.19
N ALA A 170 -30.63 27.67 -10.15
CA ALA A 170 -32.06 27.42 -10.09
C ALA A 170 -32.76 28.21 -11.20
N ASP A 171 -33.52 27.50 -12.03
CA ASP A 171 -34.65 28.10 -12.73
C ASP A 171 -35.85 27.15 -12.73
N GLU A 172 -36.89 27.63 -12.06
CA GLU A 172 -38.34 27.40 -12.20
C GLU A 172 -38.92 25.97 -12.34
N THR A 173 -39.69 25.56 -11.34
CA THR A 173 -41.16 25.39 -11.49
C THR A 173 -41.87 25.18 -10.14
N PRO A 174 -43.09 25.73 -9.92
CA PRO A 174 -43.86 25.48 -8.71
C PRO A 174 -44.58 24.13 -8.73
N SER A 175 -44.59 23.54 -7.54
CA SER A 175 -45.30 22.34 -7.08
C SER A 175 -46.78 22.30 -7.47
N GLU A 176 -47.23 21.16 -8.00
CA GLU A 176 -48.61 20.71 -7.82
C GLU A 176 -48.62 19.22 -7.45
N SER A 177 -49.36 18.94 -6.39
CA SER A 177 -49.47 17.71 -5.64
C SER A 177 -50.55 16.84 -6.27
N GLU A 178 -50.34 15.54 -6.42
CA GLU A 178 -51.45 14.57 -6.42
C GLU A 178 -51.00 13.14 -6.07
N ALA A 179 -51.94 12.40 -5.48
CA ALA A 179 -51.71 11.33 -4.52
C ALA A 179 -51.56 9.91 -5.11
N VAL A 180 -51.02 9.03 -4.25
CA VAL A 180 -50.79 7.57 -4.34
C VAL A 180 -52.06 6.75 -4.66
N PRO A 181 -51.99 5.48 -5.15
CA PRO A 181 -51.51 4.36 -4.32
C PRO A 181 -50.70 3.23 -5.00
N SER A 182 -49.80 2.68 -4.19
CA SER A 182 -49.35 1.29 -4.00
C SER A 182 -49.72 0.20 -5.02
N THR A 183 -48.70 -0.43 -5.62
CA THR A 183 -48.67 -1.89 -5.81
C THR A 183 -47.25 -2.42 -5.60
N GLU A 184 -47.09 -3.23 -4.56
CA GLU A 184 -45.96 -4.10 -4.28
C GLU A 184 -45.86 -5.21 -5.34
N LYS A 185 -44.64 -5.50 -5.83
CA LYS A 185 -44.26 -6.83 -6.32
C LYS A 185 -42.78 -7.12 -6.02
N GLU A 186 -42.60 -7.69 -4.82
CA GLU A 186 -41.71 -8.79 -4.45
C GLU A 186 -40.37 -8.94 -5.18
N ALA A 187 -39.30 -8.48 -4.51
CA ALA A 187 -37.99 -9.10 -4.58
C ALA A 187 -37.90 -10.17 -3.47
N GLY A 188 -37.81 -11.44 -3.85
CA GLY A 188 -37.46 -12.52 -2.91
C GLY A 188 -38.14 -13.85 -3.21
N THR A 189 -37.39 -14.80 -3.77
CA THR A 189 -37.37 -16.23 -3.37
C THR A 189 -36.58 -17.05 -4.40
N ALA A 190 -35.25 -17.12 -4.24
CA ALA A 190 -34.46 -18.22 -4.79
C ALA A 190 -33.80 -18.95 -3.61
N GLY A 191 -34.60 -19.72 -2.88
CA GLY A 191 -34.10 -20.61 -1.83
C GLY A 191 -33.42 -21.81 -2.46
N ILE A 192 -32.08 -21.84 -2.45
CA ILE A 192 -31.31 -23.05 -2.80
C ILE A 192 -31.64 -24.12 -1.77
N ARG A 193 -32.28 -25.22 -2.19
CA ARG A 193 -32.53 -26.39 -1.33
C ARG A 193 -31.42 -27.40 -1.56
N ILE A 194 -30.53 -27.53 -0.59
CA ILE A 194 -29.53 -28.60 -0.55
C ILE A 194 -30.13 -29.77 0.22
N ASP A 195 -30.31 -30.92 -0.44
CA ASP A 195 -30.73 -32.17 0.19
C ASP A 195 -29.50 -32.89 0.80
N LEU A 196 -29.45 -32.95 2.14
CA LEU A 196 -28.35 -33.56 2.89
C LEU A 196 -28.62 -35.03 3.27
N SER A 197 -29.64 -35.67 2.68
CA SER A 197 -30.06 -37.04 3.03
C SER A 197 -29.02 -38.14 2.72
N ARG A 198 -27.86 -37.80 2.14
CA ARG A 198 -26.78 -38.75 1.82
C ARG A 198 -25.51 -38.60 2.67
N ILE A 199 -25.46 -37.63 3.59
CA ILE A 199 -24.33 -37.53 4.53
C ILE A 199 -24.70 -38.33 5.79
N SER A 200 -24.58 -39.64 5.70
CA SER A 200 -24.45 -40.52 6.87
C SER A 200 -23.14 -41.26 6.74
N GLY A 201 -22.12 -40.76 7.46
CA GLY A 201 -20.88 -41.47 7.67
C GLY A 201 -21.14 -42.71 8.52
N GLN A 202 -20.86 -43.88 7.95
CA GLN A 202 -20.65 -45.10 8.74
C GLN A 202 -19.16 -45.20 9.06
N LYS A 203 -18.91 -45.55 10.33
CA LYS A 203 -17.64 -45.88 10.98
C LYS A 203 -16.75 -46.82 10.17
#